data_AF-A0AAV3YUK6-F1
#
_entry.id   AF-A0AAV3YUK6-F1
#
_cell.length_a   1.000
_cell.length_b   1.000
_cell.length_c   1.000
_cell.angle_alpha   90.00
_cell.angle_beta   90.00
_cell.angle_gamma   90.00
#
_symmetry.space_group_name_H-M   'P 1'
#
loop_
_entity.id
_entity.type
_entity.pdbx_description
1 polymer ?
#
loop_
_entity_poly.entity_id
_entity_poly.type
_entity_poly.pdbx_seq_one_letter_code
_entity_poly.pdbx_strand_id
1 'polypeptide(L)'
;IVCNADLLIMDCVARHPGRAHDARVLRESALFAGMERQPPLVNGLILGDSGYPIRDWLITPFGQPANVQEERLNLAHRETRVTVERCIGVLKRRFYCLHMELCVEPHVASRIVYACCMLHNRATQLGLEAPEDDQAPPAGNIPLPNPGVPNVAGETARTAAGKAMRLHIAKTHFH
;
A
#
# COMPACT_ATOMS: atom_id res chain seq x y z
N ILE A 1 -3.48 -1.51 -4.26
CA ILE A 1 -3.30 -0.18 -4.89
C ILE A 1 -2.16 0.50 -4.15
N VAL A 2 -1.25 1.16 -4.86
CA VAL A 2 -0.21 2.04 -4.32
C VAL A 2 -0.47 3.44 -4.85
N CYS A 3 -0.44 4.45 -4.00
CA CYS A 3 -0.64 5.84 -4.42
C CYS A 3 0.39 6.79 -3.76
N ASN A 4 0.54 7.98 -4.33
CA ASN A 4 1.36 9.04 -3.77
C ASN A 4 0.51 10.04 -2.94
N ALA A 5 1.16 11.09 -2.42
CA ALA A 5 0.51 12.14 -1.64
C ALA A 5 -0.59 12.91 -2.40
N ASP A 6 -0.47 13.00 -3.73
CA ASP A 6 -1.42 13.68 -4.62
C ASP A 6 -2.62 12.79 -5.01
N LEU A 7 -2.77 11.63 -4.35
CA LEU A 7 -3.78 10.62 -4.66
C LEU A 7 -3.66 10.06 -6.09
N LEU A 8 -2.48 10.14 -6.71
CA LEU A 8 -2.20 9.46 -7.97
C LEU A 8 -1.86 8.00 -7.70
N ILE A 9 -2.54 7.11 -8.41
CA ILE A 9 -2.32 5.67 -8.34
C ILE A 9 -1.06 5.34 -9.14
N MET A 10 -0.05 4.85 -8.44
CA MET A 10 1.25 4.48 -9.01
C MET A 10 1.28 3.04 -9.48
N ASP A 11 0.59 2.15 -8.75
CA ASP A 11 0.46 0.73 -9.12
C ASP A 11 -0.89 0.18 -8.65
N CYS A 12 -1.46 -0.71 -9.46
CA CYS A 12 -2.69 -1.43 -9.15
C CYS A 12 -2.54 -2.87 -9.60
N VAL A 13 -3.00 -3.80 -8.78
CA VAL A 13 -3.08 -5.23 -9.11
C VAL A 13 -4.48 -5.72 -8.80
N ALA A 14 -5.22 -6.10 -9.84
CA ALA A 14 -6.62 -6.53 -9.75
C ALA A 14 -6.87 -7.95 -10.29
N ARG A 15 -5.81 -8.75 -10.46
CA ARG A 15 -5.87 -10.09 -11.10
C ARG A 15 -6.01 -11.27 -10.13
N HIS A 16 -6.16 -10.99 -8.83
CA HIS A 16 -6.26 -12.04 -7.81
C HIS A 16 -7.69 -12.17 -7.28
N PRO A 17 -8.11 -13.37 -6.85
CA PRO A 17 -9.37 -13.54 -6.13
C PRO A 17 -9.39 -12.68 -4.86
N GLY A 18 -10.57 -12.23 -4.43
CA GLY A 18 -10.72 -11.35 -3.25
C GLY A 18 -10.24 -11.93 -1.91
N ARG A 19 -9.86 -13.22 -1.86
CA ARG A 19 -9.29 -13.89 -0.68
C ARG A 19 -7.76 -13.99 -0.71
N ALA A 20 -7.10 -13.51 -1.75
CA ALA A 20 -5.65 -13.55 -1.82
C ALA A 20 -5.04 -12.63 -0.75
N HIS A 21 -4.02 -13.10 -0.05
CA HIS A 21 -3.29 -12.27 0.89
C HIS A 21 -2.56 -11.13 0.18
N ASP A 22 -2.68 -9.93 0.70
CA ASP A 22 -1.98 -8.72 0.26
C ASP A 22 -0.47 -8.94 0.00
N ALA A 23 0.22 -9.61 0.91
CA ALA A 23 1.64 -9.93 0.74
C ALA A 23 1.93 -10.86 -0.45
N ARG A 24 0.98 -11.74 -0.81
CA ARG A 24 1.08 -12.57 -2.02
C ARG A 24 0.84 -11.73 -3.27
N VAL A 25 -0.20 -10.88 -3.26
CA VAL A 25 -0.49 -9.95 -4.36
C VAL A 25 0.71 -9.05 -4.66
N LEU A 26 1.36 -8.53 -3.62
CA LEU A 26 2.59 -7.76 -3.77
C LEU A 26 3.73 -8.60 -4.38
N ARG A 27 4.03 -9.78 -3.83
CA ARG A 27 5.13 -10.63 -4.35
C ARG A 27 4.96 -11.00 -5.82
N GLU A 28 3.72 -11.19 -6.26
CA GLU A 28 3.40 -11.52 -7.65
C GLU A 28 3.30 -10.27 -8.55
N SER A 29 3.45 -9.05 -8.01
CA SER A 29 3.33 -7.78 -8.75
C SER A 29 4.57 -7.42 -9.57
N ALA A 30 4.37 -6.66 -10.65
CA ALA A 30 5.46 -6.09 -11.43
C ALA A 30 6.23 -5.03 -10.62
N LEU A 31 5.55 -4.34 -9.70
CA LEU A 31 6.15 -3.41 -8.75
C LEU A 31 7.22 -4.11 -7.91
N PHE A 32 6.90 -5.23 -7.26
CA PHE A 32 7.87 -5.99 -6.46
C PHE A 32 9.07 -6.42 -7.31
N ALA A 33 8.82 -7.00 -8.48
CA ALA A 33 9.88 -7.40 -9.41
C ALA A 33 10.70 -6.21 -9.95
N GLY A 34 10.16 -5.00 -9.96
CA GLY A 34 10.84 -3.77 -10.34
C GLY A 34 11.69 -3.19 -9.21
N MET A 35 11.17 -3.21 -7.98
CA MET A 35 11.87 -2.69 -6.79
C MET A 35 13.03 -3.58 -6.34
N GLU A 36 12.97 -4.89 -6.59
CA GLU A 36 14.05 -5.84 -6.27
C GLU A 36 15.24 -5.77 -7.26
N ARG A 37 15.13 -5.01 -8.36
CA ARG A 37 16.22 -4.86 -9.35
C ARG A 37 17.35 -4.00 -8.82
N GLN A 38 18.51 -4.11 -9.46
CA GLN A 38 19.64 -3.21 -9.28
C GLN A 38 20.02 -2.62 -10.65
N PRO A 39 19.78 -1.32 -10.90
CA PRO A 39 19.08 -0.36 -10.03
C PRO A 39 17.57 -0.64 -9.90
N PRO A 40 16.90 -0.17 -8.82
CA PRO A 40 15.46 -0.35 -8.64
C PRO A 40 14.67 0.48 -9.66
N LEU A 41 13.44 0.03 -9.95
CA LEU A 41 12.52 0.71 -10.88
C LEU A 41 12.24 2.17 -10.47
N VAL A 42 12.07 2.40 -9.17
CA VAL A 42 11.87 3.72 -8.58
C VAL A 42 12.81 3.83 -7.38
N ASN A 43 13.50 4.95 -7.28
CA ASN A 43 14.25 5.28 -6.07
C ASN A 43 13.28 5.91 -5.06
N GLY A 44 12.77 5.12 -4.13
CA GLY A 44 11.79 5.57 -3.14
C GLY A 44 11.40 4.49 -2.15
N LEU A 45 10.68 4.91 -1.12
CA LEU A 45 10.14 4.03 -0.08
C LEU A 45 8.64 3.87 -0.25
N ILE A 46 8.15 2.66 0.01
CA ILE A 46 6.74 2.34 0.11
C ILE A 46 6.43 2.04 1.56
N LEU A 47 5.29 2.53 2.04
CA LEU A 47 4.76 2.19 3.36
C LEU A 47 3.77 1.03 3.22
N GLY A 48 4.03 -0.05 3.94
CA GLY A 48 3.17 -1.24 3.98
C GLY A 48 2.66 -1.52 5.38
N ASP A 49 1.54 -2.22 5.46
CA ASP A 49 0.99 -2.78 6.69
C ASP A 49 1.92 -3.81 7.32
N SER A 50 1.68 -4.13 8.59
CA SER A 50 2.44 -5.16 9.32
C SER A 50 2.38 -6.55 8.67
N GLY A 51 1.38 -6.82 7.83
CA GLY A 51 1.25 -8.07 7.08
C GLY A 51 2.19 -8.21 5.87
N TYR A 52 2.86 -7.13 5.46
CA TYR A 52 3.80 -7.16 4.34
C TYR A 52 5.23 -7.53 4.79
N PRO A 53 6.03 -8.15 3.92
CA PRO A 53 7.43 -8.43 4.23
C PRO A 53 8.24 -7.12 4.23
N ILE A 54 9.02 -6.88 5.28
CA ILE A 54 9.90 -5.71 5.30
C ILE A 54 11.03 -5.85 4.26
N ARG A 55 11.33 -4.75 3.56
CA ARG A 55 12.42 -4.62 2.58
C ARG A 55 13.13 -3.28 2.76
N ASP A 56 14.29 -3.12 2.15
CA ASP A 56 15.00 -1.84 2.06
C ASP A 56 14.16 -0.74 1.38
N TRP A 57 13.22 -1.11 0.51
CA TRP A 57 12.26 -0.22 -0.13
C TRP A 57 10.83 -0.30 0.44
N LEU A 58 10.52 -1.24 1.34
CA LEU A 58 9.17 -1.43 1.92
C LEU A 58 9.21 -1.37 3.44
N ILE A 59 8.71 -0.27 3.99
CA ILE A 59 8.74 0.01 5.43
C ILE A 59 7.40 -0.36 6.06
N THR A 60 7.46 -1.26 7.04
CA THR A 60 6.32 -1.68 7.87
C THR A 60 6.45 -1.15 9.29
N PRO A 61 5.35 -0.93 10.03
CA PRO A 61 5.42 -0.41 11.40
C PRO A 61 6.19 -1.35 12.33
N PHE A 62 6.75 -0.80 13.41
CA PHE A 62 7.28 -1.59 14.51
C PHE A 62 6.13 -2.33 15.21
N GLY A 63 6.23 -3.66 15.29
CA GLY A 63 5.21 -4.46 15.98
C GLY A 63 5.19 -4.24 17.49
N GLN A 64 6.37 -3.97 18.08
CA GLN A 64 6.57 -3.61 19.47
C GLN A 64 7.58 -2.46 19.51
N PRO A 65 7.14 -1.19 19.46
CA PRO A 65 8.05 -0.06 19.54
C PRO A 65 8.72 -0.04 20.92
N ALA A 66 10.04 0.11 20.94
CA ALA A 66 10.84 0.06 22.17
C ALA A 66 11.21 1.44 22.73
N ASN A 67 11.01 2.50 21.94
CA ASN A 67 11.40 3.87 22.29
C ASN A 67 10.49 4.89 21.59
N VAL A 68 10.59 6.15 22.03
CA VAL A 68 9.77 7.27 21.53
C VAL A 68 9.98 7.49 20.03
N GLN A 69 11.18 7.26 19.49
CA GLN A 69 11.44 7.43 18.06
C GLN A 69 10.66 6.42 17.22
N GLU A 70 10.61 5.16 17.66
CA GLU A 70 9.82 4.10 17.01
C GLU A 70 8.32 4.36 17.12
N GLU A 71 7.84 4.88 18.25
CA GLU A 71 6.45 5.31 18.42
C GLU A 71 6.08 6.46 17.48
N ARG A 72 6.94 7.49 17.37
CA ARG A 72 6.73 8.62 16.45
C ARG A 72 6.76 8.17 14.99
N LEU A 73 7.65 7.24 14.62
CA LEU A 73 7.64 6.66 13.29
C LEU A 73 6.32 5.92 13.02
N ASN A 74 5.84 5.11 13.96
CA ASN A 74 4.57 4.40 13.81
C ASN A 74 3.38 5.37 13.69
N LEU A 75 3.39 6.48 14.43
CA LEU A 75 2.38 7.54 14.31
C LEU A 75 2.39 8.15 12.90
N ALA A 76 3.55 8.60 12.42
CA ALA A 76 3.68 9.16 11.08
C ALA A 76 3.33 8.13 9.98
N HIS A 77 3.66 6.85 10.18
CA HIS A 77 3.30 5.75 9.28
C HIS A 77 1.78 5.61 9.19
N ARG A 78 1.08 5.62 10.32
CA ARG A 78 -0.39 5.58 10.39
C ARG A 78 -1.02 6.80 9.71
N GLU A 79 -0.52 8.00 9.97
CA GLU A 79 -1.04 9.23 9.34
C GLU A 79 -0.85 9.21 7.83
N THR A 80 0.30 8.75 7.35
CA THR A 80 0.57 8.64 5.91
C THR A 80 -0.33 7.60 5.23
N ARG A 81 -0.68 6.52 5.94
CA ARG A 81 -1.60 5.50 5.41
C ARG A 81 -3.01 6.03 5.16
N VAL A 82 -3.45 7.07 5.86
CA VAL A 82 -4.74 7.73 5.59
C VAL A 82 -4.81 8.18 4.13
N THR A 83 -3.68 8.52 3.51
CA THR A 83 -3.62 8.90 2.08
C THR A 83 -4.08 7.78 1.15
N VAL A 84 -3.65 6.52 1.37
CA VAL A 84 -4.07 5.42 0.49
C VAL A 84 -5.53 5.05 0.69
N GLU A 85 -6.01 5.13 1.93
CA GLU A 85 -7.43 4.94 2.25
C GLU A 85 -8.29 6.02 1.58
N ARG A 86 -7.87 7.29 1.67
CA ARG A 86 -8.51 8.40 0.97
C ARG A 86 -8.48 8.21 -0.54
N CYS A 87 -7.36 7.78 -1.12
CA CYS A 87 -7.25 7.51 -2.54
C CYS A 87 -8.27 6.44 -3.00
N ILE A 88 -8.41 5.35 -2.25
CA ILE A 88 -9.37 4.28 -2.54
C ILE A 88 -10.82 4.79 -2.37
N GLY A 89 -11.09 5.60 -1.33
CA GLY A 89 -12.39 6.21 -1.10
C GLY A 89 -12.82 7.11 -2.26
N VAL A 90 -11.93 8.02 -2.70
CA VAL A 90 -12.15 8.89 -3.85
C VAL A 90 -12.37 8.08 -5.13
N LEU A 91 -11.57 7.03 -5.35
CA LEU A 91 -11.72 6.15 -6.51
C LEU A 91 -13.11 5.50 -6.56
N LYS A 92 -13.58 4.95 -5.43
CA LYS A 92 -14.90 4.31 -5.32
C LYS A 92 -16.05 5.29 -5.49
N ARG A 93 -15.93 6.52 -4.97
CA ARG A 93 -16.95 7.56 -5.15
C ARG A 93 -17.00 8.06 -6.59
N ARG A 94 -15.83 8.25 -7.22
CA ARG A 94 -15.73 8.72 -8.61
C ARG A 94 -16.30 7.68 -9.58
N PHE A 95 -16.10 6.40 -9.28
CA PHE A 95 -16.62 5.30 -10.08
C PHE A 95 -17.48 4.38 -9.21
N TYR A 96 -18.77 4.71 -9.11
CA TYR A 96 -19.73 3.99 -8.26
C TYR A 96 -19.81 2.48 -8.56
N CYS A 97 -19.46 2.05 -9.77
CA CYS A 97 -19.33 0.63 -10.10
C CYS A 97 -18.31 -0.12 -9.23
N LEU A 98 -17.34 0.56 -8.63
CA LEU A 98 -16.38 0.00 -7.67
C LEU A 98 -16.87 0.04 -6.22
N HIS A 99 -17.95 0.80 -5.95
CA HIS A 99 -18.63 0.79 -4.66
C HIS A 99 -19.57 -0.41 -4.55
N MET A 100 -20.12 -0.85 -5.69
CA MET A 100 -21.05 -1.99 -5.79
C MET A 100 -20.34 -3.30 -6.17
N GLU A 101 -21.08 -4.40 -6.07
CA GLU A 101 -20.61 -5.70 -6.56
C GLU A 101 -20.59 -5.72 -8.10
N LEU A 102 -19.43 -6.01 -8.66
CA LEU A 102 -19.26 -6.19 -10.10
C LEU A 102 -19.74 -7.59 -10.49
N CYS A 103 -20.98 -7.71 -10.97
CA CYS A 103 -21.56 -8.96 -11.48
C CYS A 103 -21.09 -9.29 -12.91
N VAL A 104 -19.77 -9.36 -13.10
CA VAL A 104 -19.13 -9.70 -14.37
C VAL A 104 -18.05 -10.75 -14.16
N GLU A 105 -17.60 -11.38 -15.25
CA GLU A 105 -16.48 -12.30 -15.20
C GLU A 105 -15.23 -11.66 -14.57
N PRO A 106 -14.43 -12.40 -13.76
CA PRO A 106 -13.31 -11.82 -13.01
C PRO A 106 -12.33 -11.02 -13.88
N HIS A 107 -12.03 -11.51 -15.08
CA HIS A 107 -11.14 -10.82 -16.01
C HIS A 107 -11.71 -9.49 -16.53
N VAL A 108 -13.04 -9.38 -16.65
CA VAL A 108 -13.73 -8.13 -17.00
C VAL A 108 -13.71 -7.18 -15.80
N ALA A 109 -13.98 -7.68 -14.60
CA ALA A 109 -13.88 -6.88 -13.37
C ALA A 109 -12.47 -6.29 -13.21
N SER A 110 -11.41 -7.07 -13.42
CA SER A 110 -10.03 -6.57 -13.41
C SER A 110 -9.82 -5.43 -14.40
N ARG A 111 -10.33 -5.55 -15.64
CA ARG A 111 -10.22 -4.51 -16.66
C ARG A 111 -10.96 -3.23 -16.26
N ILE A 112 -12.14 -3.35 -15.68
CA ILE A 112 -12.90 -2.21 -15.14
C ILE A 112 -12.09 -1.51 -14.05
N VAL A 113 -11.52 -2.25 -13.09
CA VAL A 113 -10.68 -1.68 -12.03
C VAL A 113 -9.49 -0.91 -12.61
N TYR A 114 -8.78 -1.48 -13.59
CA TYR A 114 -7.66 -0.80 -14.23
C TYR A 114 -8.09 0.47 -14.98
N ALA A 115 -9.19 0.41 -15.73
CA ALA A 115 -9.73 1.56 -16.43
C ALA A 115 -10.11 2.69 -15.45
N CYS A 116 -10.78 2.36 -14.35
CA CYS A 116 -11.10 3.33 -13.29
C CYS A 116 -9.84 3.96 -12.67
N CYS A 117 -8.78 3.18 -12.43
CA CYS A 117 -7.52 3.71 -11.90
C CYS A 117 -6.87 4.71 -12.88
N MET A 118 -6.84 4.37 -14.18
CA MET A 118 -6.28 5.25 -15.22
C MET A 118 -7.09 6.55 -15.37
N LEU A 119 -8.42 6.43 -15.40
CA LEU A 119 -9.32 7.57 -15.51
C LEU A 119 -9.29 8.45 -14.26
N HIS A 120 -9.15 7.87 -13.06
CA HIS A 120 -8.92 8.60 -11.82
C HIS A 120 -7.66 9.47 -11.92
N ASN A 121 -6.52 8.88 -12.29
CA ASN A 121 -5.28 9.63 -12.45
C ASN A 121 -5.43 10.76 -13.47
N ARG A 122 -6.09 10.49 -14.61
CA ARG A 122 -6.33 11.52 -15.63
C ARG A 122 -7.20 12.65 -15.11
N ALA A 123 -8.25 12.33 -14.35
CA ALA A 123 -9.13 13.32 -13.73
C ALA A 123 -8.37 14.19 -12.71
N THR A 124 -7.56 13.58 -11.85
CA THR A 124 -6.73 14.29 -10.87
C THR A 124 -5.74 15.23 -11.56
N GLN A 125 -5.07 14.77 -12.62
CA GLN A 125 -4.14 15.60 -13.41
C GLN A 125 -4.81 16.78 -14.12
N LEU A 126 -6.10 16.66 -14.47
CA LEU A 126 -6.90 17.74 -15.05
C LEU A 126 -7.44 18.70 -13.98
N GLY A 127 -7.18 18.45 -12.69
CA GLY A 127 -7.70 19.27 -11.60
C GLY A 127 -9.21 19.13 -11.39
N LEU A 128 -9.82 18.02 -11.84
CA LEU A 128 -11.24 17.76 -11.59
C LEU A 128 -11.46 17.51 -10.10
N GLU A 129 -12.42 18.21 -9.52
CA GLU A 129 -12.76 18.09 -8.10
C GLU A 129 -13.01 16.63 -7.71
N ALA A 130 -12.52 16.26 -6.52
CA ALA A 130 -12.78 14.95 -5.95
C ALA A 130 -14.21 14.93 -5.38
N PRO A 131 -14.96 13.83 -5.52
CA PRO A 131 -16.28 13.71 -4.90
C PRO A 131 -16.19 13.92 -3.39
N GLU A 132 -17.11 14.72 -2.85
CA GLU A 132 -17.24 15.03 -1.43
C GLU A 132 -17.42 13.76 -0.59
N ASP A 133 -17.02 13.84 0.68
CA ASP A 133 -17.04 12.71 1.62
C ASP A 133 -18.29 12.81 2.50
N ASP A 134 -19.43 12.28 2.03
CA ASP A 134 -20.70 12.36 2.78
C ASP A 134 -20.70 11.49 4.05
N GLN A 135 -19.79 10.51 4.18
CA GLN A 135 -19.59 9.72 5.40
C GLN A 135 -18.13 9.23 5.47
N ALA A 136 -17.34 9.81 6.38
CA ALA A 136 -16.12 9.17 6.84
C ALA A 136 -16.51 7.85 7.55
N PRO A 137 -16.08 6.67 7.10
CA PRO A 137 -16.30 5.47 7.89
C PRO A 137 -15.57 5.63 9.24
N PRO A 138 -16.19 5.25 10.37
CA PRO A 138 -15.48 5.21 11.63
C PRO A 138 -14.28 4.28 11.46
N ALA A 139 -13.13 4.69 11.99
CA ALA A 139 -11.90 3.90 11.98
C ALA A 139 -12.20 2.45 12.44
N GLY A 140 -12.35 1.55 11.48
CA GLY A 140 -12.72 0.17 11.71
C GLY A 140 -11.52 -0.56 12.32
N ASN A 141 -11.74 -1.19 13.48
CA ASN A 141 -10.77 -1.96 14.23
C ASN A 141 -9.89 -2.83 13.32
N ILE A 142 -8.58 -2.59 13.39
CA ILE A 142 -7.54 -3.36 12.73
C ILE A 142 -7.47 -4.75 13.40
N PRO A 143 -7.69 -5.87 12.68
CA PRO A 143 -7.40 -7.19 13.23
C PRO A 143 -5.89 -7.39 13.43
N LEU A 144 -5.56 -7.99 14.57
CA LEU A 144 -4.25 -8.48 15.02
C LEU A 144 -3.62 -9.53 14.05
N PRO A 145 -2.32 -9.86 14.20
CA PRO A 145 -1.46 -10.32 13.12
C PRO A 145 -1.71 -11.76 12.69
N ASN A 146 -1.53 -12.03 11.39
CA ASN A 146 -1.52 -13.38 10.83
C ASN A 146 -0.14 -14.06 11.02
N PRO A 147 -0.09 -15.39 11.23
CA PRO A 147 1.16 -16.12 11.45
C PRO A 147 2.05 -16.10 10.19
N GLY A 148 3.34 -15.88 10.40
CA GLY A 148 4.34 -15.72 9.35
C GLY A 148 4.44 -16.91 8.40
N VAL A 149 4.67 -16.60 7.12
CA VAL A 149 5.03 -17.57 6.08
C VAL A 149 6.49 -18.01 6.28
N PRO A 150 6.85 -19.30 6.10
CA PRO A 150 8.24 -19.75 6.24
C PRO A 150 9.16 -19.13 5.18
N ASN A 151 10.34 -18.72 5.63
CA ASN A 151 11.34 -17.98 4.89
C ASN A 151 12.21 -18.92 4.01
N VAL A 152 12.44 -18.56 2.74
CA VAL A 152 13.42 -19.26 1.86
C VAL A 152 14.76 -18.52 1.92
N ALA A 153 15.87 -19.25 1.90
CA ALA A 153 17.22 -18.84 2.34
C ALA A 153 17.86 -17.54 1.77
N GLY A 154 17.26 -16.87 0.78
CA GLY A 154 17.69 -15.54 0.29
C GLY A 154 17.00 -14.34 0.98
N GLU A 155 15.99 -14.60 1.79
CA GLU A 155 15.06 -13.58 2.31
C GLU A 155 15.51 -12.97 3.65
N THR A 156 16.44 -13.61 4.35
CA THR A 156 17.04 -13.13 5.61
C THR A 156 17.87 -11.85 5.41
N ALA A 157 18.69 -11.78 4.34
CA ALA A 157 19.53 -10.61 4.07
C ALA A 157 18.70 -9.37 3.71
N ARG A 158 17.69 -9.52 2.85
CA ARG A 158 16.76 -8.44 2.48
C ARG A 158 15.91 -7.97 3.65
N THR A 159 15.47 -8.90 4.50
CA THR A 159 14.76 -8.58 5.73
C THR A 159 15.65 -7.81 6.72
N ALA A 160 16.93 -8.19 6.85
CA ALA A 160 17.88 -7.48 7.69
C ALA A 160 18.14 -6.06 7.18
N ALA A 161 18.33 -5.89 5.86
CA ALA A 161 18.48 -4.57 5.23
C ALA A 161 17.25 -3.68 5.45
N GLY A 162 16.03 -4.23 5.31
CA GLY A 162 14.80 -3.49 5.58
C GLY A 162 14.64 -3.08 7.04
N LYS A 163 14.97 -3.97 7.99
CA LYS A 163 14.98 -3.63 9.42
C LYS A 163 16.00 -2.52 9.73
N ALA A 164 17.19 -2.60 9.14
CA ALA A 164 18.22 -1.58 9.30
C ALA A 164 17.77 -0.23 8.72
N MET A 165 17.15 -0.23 7.53
CA MET A 165 16.59 0.97 6.91
C MET A 165 15.52 1.61 7.79
N ARG A 166 14.55 0.81 8.28
CA ARG A 166 13.51 1.32 9.18
C ARG A 166 14.09 1.93 10.46
N LEU A 167 15.07 1.26 11.07
CA LEU A 167 15.73 1.77 12.28
C LEU A 167 16.51 3.06 11.99
N HIS A 168 17.16 3.14 10.83
CA HIS A 168 17.86 4.35 10.39
C HIS A 168 16.89 5.52 10.23
N ILE A 169 15.73 5.31 9.59
CA ILE A 169 14.69 6.34 9.45
C ILE A 169 14.20 6.80 10.83
N ALA A 170 13.88 5.86 11.72
CA ALA A 170 13.44 6.17 13.08
C ALA A 170 14.43 7.07 13.80
N LYS A 171 15.72 6.71 13.81
CA LYS A 171 16.76 7.45 14.55
C LYS A 171 17.13 8.80 13.92
N THR A 172 17.02 8.90 12.60
CA THR A 172 17.51 10.07 11.85
C THR A 172 16.44 11.16 11.74
N HIS A 173 15.18 10.78 11.62
CA HIS A 173 14.09 11.72 11.33
C HIS A 173 13.10 11.91 12.49
N PHE A 174 13.16 11.07 13.53
CA PHE A 174 12.31 11.19 14.70
C PHE A 174 13.19 11.34 15.95
N HIS A 175 13.04 12.46 16.64
CA HIS A 175 13.71 12.77 17.91
C HIS A 175 12.77 12.63 19.08
#